data_AF-A0A024I015-F1
#
_entry.id   AF-A0A024I015-F1
#
_cell.length_a   1.000
_cell.length_b   1.000
_cell.length_c   1.000
_cell.angle_alpha   90.00
_cell.angle_beta   90.00
_cell.angle_gamma   90.00
#
_symmetry.space_group_name_H-M   'P 1'
#
loop_
_entity.id
_entity.type
_entity.pdbx_description
1 polymer ?
#
loop_
_entity_poly.entity_id
_entity_poly.type
_entity_poly.pdbx_seq_one_letter_code
_entity_poly.pdbx_strand_id
1 'polypeptide(L)'
;TRVRCGRSLEGYPFNPCLTEEQYKEMEQKVSSTLSGLEGELKGTFYPLTGMSKEIQQKLIDDHFLFKEGDRFLQAANACRFWPTGRGIYHNENKTFLVWCNEEDHLRIISMQMGGDLGEVYRRLVTAVNDIEKRIPFSHN
;
A
#
# COMPACT_ATOMS: atom_id res chain seq x y z
N THR A 1 0.15 -9.38 16.83
CA THR A 1 0.60 -7.98 16.91
C THR A 1 0.63 -7.33 15.54
N ARG A 2 0.32 -6.02 15.45
CA ARG A 2 0.28 -5.27 14.18
C ARG A 2 0.83 -3.84 14.36
N VAL A 3 1.67 -3.40 13.45
CA VAL A 3 2.18 -2.01 13.37
C VAL A 3 1.93 -1.49 11.96
N ARG A 4 1.49 -0.23 11.83
CA ARG A 4 1.29 0.44 10.55
C ARG A 4 1.91 1.84 10.54
N CYS A 5 2.32 2.30 9.37
CA CYS A 5 2.63 3.71 9.14
C CYS A 5 2.07 4.18 7.79
N GLY A 6 1.66 5.44 7.74
CA GLY A 6 1.36 6.14 6.49
C GLY A 6 2.61 6.87 5.97
N ARG A 7 2.76 6.94 4.65
CA ARG A 7 3.78 7.76 3.99
C ARG A 7 3.19 8.48 2.79
N SER A 8 3.58 9.75 2.65
CA SER A 8 3.28 10.58 1.49
C SER A 8 4.53 10.66 0.63
N LEU A 9 4.39 10.43 -0.67
CA LEU A 9 5.48 10.54 -1.62
C LEU A 9 5.80 12.00 -1.93
N GLU A 10 7.09 12.33 -2.02
CA GLU A 10 7.53 13.66 -2.43
C GLU A 10 7.13 13.95 -3.89
N GLY A 11 6.72 15.19 -4.18
CA GLY A 11 6.35 15.64 -5.53
C GLY A 11 4.90 15.38 -5.93
N TYR A 12 4.08 14.75 -5.07
CA TYR A 12 2.66 14.50 -5.34
C TYR A 12 1.76 15.22 -4.33
N PRO A 13 0.63 15.80 -4.78
CA PRO A 13 -0.41 16.30 -3.88
C PRO A 13 -1.18 15.12 -3.26
N PHE A 14 -1.98 15.38 -2.23
CA PHE A 14 -2.84 14.35 -1.63
C PHE A 14 -3.98 13.90 -2.57
N ASN A 15 -4.56 12.74 -2.26
CA ASN A 15 -5.62 12.08 -3.02
C ASN A 15 -6.75 12.99 -3.56
N PRO A 16 -7.28 13.98 -2.82
CA PRO A 16 -8.30 14.92 -3.33
C PRO A 16 -7.88 15.74 -4.56
N CYS A 17 -6.57 15.95 -4.73
CA CYS A 17 -5.97 16.82 -5.72
C CYS A 17 -5.14 16.06 -6.77
N LEU A 18 -5.03 14.74 -6.66
CA LEU A 18 -4.36 13.90 -7.66
C LEU A 18 -5.17 13.85 -8.96
N THR A 19 -4.48 13.91 -10.09
CA THR A 19 -5.05 13.59 -11.40
C THR A 19 -5.05 12.08 -11.64
N GLU A 20 -5.88 11.59 -12.56
CA GLU A 20 -5.91 10.17 -12.93
C GLU A 20 -4.54 9.66 -13.42
N GLU A 21 -3.79 10.51 -14.14
CA GLU A 21 -2.44 10.21 -14.61
C GLU A 21 -1.45 10.07 -13.45
N GLN A 22 -1.51 10.96 -12.46
CA GLN A 22 -0.67 10.87 -11.26
C GLN A 22 -0.98 9.61 -10.43
N TYR A 23 -2.25 9.20 -10.36
CA TYR A 23 -2.65 7.93 -9.75
C TYR A 23 -1.97 6.73 -10.43
N LYS A 24 -1.99 6.67 -11.78
CA LYS A 24 -1.36 5.60 -12.56
C LYS A 24 0.16 5.63 -12.45
N GLU A 25 0.76 6.80 -12.55
CA GLU A 25 2.20 6.99 -12.41
C GLU A 25 2.70 6.53 -11.03
N MET A 26 1.99 6.93 -9.97
CA MET A 26 2.30 6.53 -8.61
C MET A 26 2.17 5.01 -8.43
N GLU A 27 1.09 4.40 -8.93
CA GLU A 27 0.92 2.95 -8.91
C GLU A 27 2.08 2.22 -9.61
N GLN A 28 2.51 2.70 -10.78
CA GLN A 28 3.64 2.13 -11.51
C GLN A 28 4.95 2.25 -10.72
N LYS A 29 5.23 3.43 -10.15
CA LYS A 29 6.43 3.69 -9.36
C LYS A 29 6.48 2.80 -8.11
N VAL A 30 5.35 2.71 -7.40
CA VAL A 30 5.19 1.89 -6.19
C VAL A 30 5.28 0.40 -6.53
N SER A 31 4.54 -0.08 -7.53
CA SER A 31 4.56 -1.50 -7.92
C SER A 31 5.95 -1.96 -8.35
N SER A 32 6.66 -1.15 -9.15
CA SER A 32 8.05 -1.43 -9.55
C SER A 32 8.98 -1.49 -8.33
N THR A 33 8.85 -0.53 -7.41
CA THR A 33 9.66 -0.47 -6.19
C THR A 33 9.43 -1.67 -5.28
N LEU A 34 8.17 -2.02 -5.03
CA LEU A 34 7.78 -3.13 -4.16
C LEU A 34 8.11 -4.49 -4.78
N SER A 35 8.03 -4.62 -6.11
CA SER A 35 8.41 -5.88 -6.79
C SER A 35 9.92 -6.16 -6.73
N GLY A 36 10.74 -5.14 -6.47
CA GLY A 36 12.17 -5.31 -6.24
C GLY A 36 12.54 -5.54 -4.78
N LEU A 37 11.58 -5.77 -3.88
CA LEU A 37 11.88 -6.16 -2.50
C LEU A 37 12.31 -7.63 -2.44
N GLU A 38 13.32 -7.92 -1.64
CA GLU A 38 13.95 -9.24 -1.57
C GLU A 38 13.81 -9.86 -0.17
N GLY A 39 14.25 -11.11 -0.02
CA GLY A 39 14.25 -11.83 1.25
C GLY A 39 12.86 -11.96 1.85
N GLU A 40 12.71 -11.63 3.13
CA GLU A 40 11.43 -11.72 3.85
C GLU A 40 10.35 -10.79 3.27
N LEU A 41 10.74 -9.71 2.58
CA LEU A 41 9.82 -8.72 2.04
C LEU A 41 9.33 -9.05 0.63
N LYS A 42 9.92 -10.06 -0.02
CA LYS A 42 9.56 -10.48 -1.37
C LYS A 42 8.08 -10.88 -1.44
N GLY A 43 7.42 -10.46 -2.51
CA GLY A 43 5.97 -10.56 -2.62
C GLY A 43 5.44 -10.17 -3.98
N THR A 44 4.13 -9.94 -4.03
CA THR A 44 3.40 -9.67 -5.27
C THR A 44 2.54 -8.43 -5.10
N PHE A 45 2.53 -7.58 -6.13
CA PHE A 45 1.63 -6.45 -6.24
C PHE A 45 0.38 -6.83 -7.04
N TYR A 46 -0.78 -6.48 -6.51
CA TYR A 46 -2.11 -6.75 -7.07
C TYR A 46 -2.79 -5.40 -7.35
N PRO A 47 -2.81 -4.94 -8.61
CA PRO A 47 -3.57 -3.75 -8.97
C PRO A 47 -5.07 -4.02 -8.76
N LEU A 48 -5.83 -3.05 -8.26
CA LEU A 48 -7.29 -3.19 -8.18
C LEU A 48 -7.94 -3.13 -9.57
N THR A 49 -7.34 -2.40 -10.50
CA THR A 49 -7.80 -2.35 -11.89
C THR A 49 -7.55 -3.70 -12.57
N GLY A 50 -8.62 -4.35 -13.03
CA GLY A 50 -8.54 -5.66 -13.69
C GLY A 50 -8.36 -6.85 -12.74
N MET A 51 -8.49 -6.65 -11.42
CA MET A 51 -8.44 -7.74 -10.44
C MET A 51 -9.59 -8.73 -10.67
N SER A 52 -9.27 -10.03 -10.75
CA SER A 52 -10.27 -11.08 -10.88
C SER A 52 -11.05 -11.27 -9.58
N LYS A 53 -12.30 -11.75 -9.66
CA LYS A 53 -13.14 -11.98 -8.49
C LYS A 53 -12.55 -13.02 -7.54
N GLU A 54 -11.82 -13.99 -8.07
CA GLU A 54 -11.17 -15.05 -7.30
C GLU A 54 -10.02 -14.48 -6.44
N ILE A 55 -9.19 -13.61 -7.04
CA ILE A 55 -8.13 -12.90 -6.31
C ILE A 55 -8.75 -11.95 -5.28
N GLN A 56 -9.79 -11.22 -5.68
CA GLN A 56 -10.49 -10.30 -4.81
C GLN A 56 -11.06 -11.02 -3.57
N GLN A 57 -11.72 -12.16 -3.76
CA GLN A 57 -12.27 -12.96 -2.66
C GLN A 57 -11.17 -13.46 -1.73
N LYS A 58 -10.06 -13.96 -2.28
CA LYS A 58 -8.91 -14.40 -1.47
C LYS A 58 -8.36 -13.28 -0.60
N LEU A 59 -8.21 -12.07 -1.15
CA LEU A 59 -7.76 -10.90 -0.39
C LEU A 59 -8.78 -10.44 0.67
N ILE A 60 -10.08 -10.67 0.46
CA ILE A 60 -11.12 -10.43 1.48
C ILE A 60 -10.98 -11.42 2.63
N ASP A 61 -10.83 -12.71 2.30
CA ASP A 61 -10.73 -13.80 3.28
C ASP A 61 -9.47 -13.66 4.14
N ASP A 62 -8.37 -13.18 3.54
CA ASP A 62 -7.13 -12.86 4.24
C ASP A 62 -7.18 -11.52 5.02
N HIS A 63 -8.30 -10.79 4.97
CA HIS A 63 -8.48 -9.45 5.55
C HIS A 63 -7.50 -8.38 5.01
N PHE A 64 -7.10 -8.51 3.75
CA PHE A 64 -6.10 -7.65 3.09
C PHE A 64 -6.71 -6.63 2.15
N LEU A 65 -7.90 -6.90 1.60
CA LEU A 65 -8.59 -5.99 0.69
C LEU A 65 -9.22 -4.81 1.44
N PHE A 66 -8.87 -3.59 1.01
CA PHE A 66 -9.60 -2.38 1.39
C PHE A 66 -10.77 -2.12 0.43
N LYS A 67 -11.82 -1.47 0.94
CA LYS A 67 -13.04 -1.16 0.17
C LYS A 67 -12.94 0.22 -0.46
N GLU A 68 -13.82 0.48 -1.43
CA GLU A 68 -14.05 1.84 -1.94
C GLU A 68 -14.33 2.75 -0.75
N GLY A 69 -13.54 3.83 -0.64
CA GLY A 69 -13.39 4.62 0.58
C GLY A 69 -14.71 5.06 1.21
N ASP A 70 -14.68 5.36 2.51
CA ASP A 70 -15.87 5.70 3.28
C ASP A 70 -16.56 7.00 2.81
N ARG A 71 -17.72 7.32 3.41
CA ARG A 71 -18.48 8.53 3.08
C ARG A 71 -17.66 9.83 3.21
N PHE A 72 -16.63 9.86 4.07
CA PHE A 72 -15.79 11.03 4.27
C PHE A 72 -14.73 11.12 3.17
N LEU A 73 -14.13 10.01 2.77
CA LEU A 73 -13.21 9.95 1.63
C LEU A 73 -13.90 10.30 0.32
N GLN A 74 -15.15 9.86 0.14
CA GLN A 74 -15.98 10.25 -1.00
C GLN A 74 -16.27 11.75 -1.00
N ALA A 75 -16.70 12.31 0.15
CA ALA A 75 -16.95 13.74 0.28
C ALA A 75 -15.67 14.59 0.10
N ALA A 76 -14.51 14.06 0.47
CA ALA A 76 -13.21 14.68 0.26
C ALA A 76 -12.69 14.55 -1.19
N ASN A 77 -13.47 13.99 -2.12
CA ASN A 77 -13.07 13.75 -3.51
C ASN A 77 -11.86 12.80 -3.65
N ALA A 78 -11.55 12.00 -2.62
CA ALA A 78 -10.42 11.08 -2.62
C ALA A 78 -10.70 9.77 -3.38
N CYS A 79 -11.95 9.50 -3.76
CA CYS A 79 -12.37 8.28 -4.49
C CYS A 79 -12.70 8.50 -5.97
N ARG A 80 -12.46 9.70 -6.52
CA ARG A 80 -12.94 10.13 -7.85
C ARG A 80 -12.60 9.17 -9.00
N PHE A 81 -11.42 8.55 -8.96
CA PHE A 81 -10.92 7.67 -10.03
C PHE A 81 -10.88 6.19 -9.61
N TRP A 82 -11.66 5.79 -8.61
CA TRP A 82 -11.68 4.39 -8.17
C TRP A 82 -12.04 3.44 -9.34
N PRO A 83 -11.34 2.29 -9.53
CA PRO A 83 -10.22 1.73 -8.76
C PRO A 83 -8.81 2.06 -9.32
N THR A 84 -8.71 3.00 -10.25
CA THR A 84 -7.47 3.34 -10.97
C THR A 84 -6.39 3.91 -10.04
N GLY A 85 -5.13 3.47 -10.24
CA GLY A 85 -3.99 3.91 -9.44
C GLY A 85 -3.85 3.22 -8.09
N ARG A 86 -4.71 2.24 -7.78
CA ARG A 86 -4.79 1.62 -6.46
C ARG A 86 -4.35 0.17 -6.55
N GLY A 87 -3.66 -0.28 -5.50
CA GLY A 87 -3.16 -1.65 -5.45
C GLY A 87 -2.83 -2.11 -4.05
N ILE A 88 -2.67 -3.42 -3.92
CA ILE A 88 -2.27 -4.08 -2.68
C ILE A 88 -1.02 -4.89 -2.96
N TYR A 89 -0.04 -4.76 -2.09
CA TYR A 89 1.11 -5.63 -2.04
C TYR A 89 1.06 -6.48 -0.78
N HIS A 90 1.49 -7.73 -0.86
CA HIS A 90 1.86 -8.49 0.32
C HIS A 90 3.05 -9.41 0.05
N ASN A 91 3.84 -9.67 1.07
CA ASN A 91 4.92 -10.66 0.99
C ASN A 91 4.38 -12.10 0.94
N GLU A 92 5.25 -13.05 0.57
CA GLU A 92 4.90 -14.48 0.46
C GLU A 92 4.35 -15.03 1.79
N ASN A 93 4.91 -14.59 2.93
CA ASN A 93 4.51 -15.03 4.27
C ASN A 93 3.26 -14.33 4.82
N LYS A 94 2.67 -13.37 4.10
CA LYS A 94 1.50 -12.59 4.53
C LYS A 94 1.71 -11.85 5.88
N THR A 95 2.95 -11.50 6.19
CA THR A 95 3.36 -10.76 7.40
C THR A 95 3.69 -9.29 7.14
N PHE A 96 3.73 -8.89 5.86
CA PHE A 96 4.00 -7.55 5.40
C PHE A 96 3.07 -7.18 4.25
N LEU A 97 2.45 -6.00 4.34
CA LEU A 97 1.47 -5.50 3.38
C LEU A 97 1.68 -4.02 3.08
N VAL A 98 1.35 -3.61 1.86
CA VAL A 98 1.30 -2.20 1.47
C VAL A 98 0.00 -1.94 0.71
N TRP A 99 -0.75 -0.93 1.14
CA TRP A 99 -1.85 -0.38 0.34
C TRP A 99 -1.37 0.88 -0.37
N CYS A 100 -1.55 0.90 -1.69
CA CYS A 100 -1.24 2.04 -2.54
C CYS A 100 -2.53 2.82 -2.83
N ASN A 101 -2.51 4.12 -2.57
CA ASN A 101 -3.59 5.06 -2.89
C ASN A 101 -4.95 4.69 -2.29
N GLU A 102 -4.97 4.28 -1.03
CA GLU A 102 -6.20 3.99 -0.28
C GLU A 102 -6.77 5.27 0.35
N GLU A 103 -6.07 5.79 1.35
CA GLU A 103 -6.31 7.06 2.05
C GLU A 103 -5.06 7.93 1.96
N ASP A 104 -3.93 7.40 2.44
CA ASP A 104 -2.58 7.92 2.18
C ASP A 104 -2.07 7.42 0.81
N HIS A 105 -0.94 7.97 0.33
CA HIS A 105 -0.26 7.43 -0.86
C HIS A 105 0.20 5.99 -0.59
N LEU A 106 0.82 5.75 0.58
CA LEU A 106 1.22 4.43 1.02
C LEU A 106 0.78 4.20 2.47
N ARG A 107 0.08 3.07 2.70
CA ARG A 107 -0.12 2.51 4.03
C ARG A 107 0.70 1.23 4.14
N ILE A 108 1.78 1.28 4.92
CA ILE A 108 2.72 0.18 5.10
C ILE A 108 2.39 -0.53 6.42
N ILE A 109 2.22 -1.84 6.39
CA ILE A 109 1.70 -2.65 7.48
C ILE A 109 2.62 -3.85 7.69
N SER A 110 3.00 -4.09 8.94
CA SER A 110 3.65 -5.33 9.38
C SER A 110 2.78 -5.98 10.45
N MET A 111 2.56 -7.29 10.34
CA MET A 111 1.75 -8.03 11.29
C MET A 111 2.15 -9.50 11.37
N GLN A 112 1.87 -10.11 12.52
CA GLN A 112 1.94 -11.55 12.73
C GLN A 112 1.07 -11.96 13.91
N MET A 113 0.76 -13.25 14.01
CA MET A 113 0.13 -13.81 15.21
C MET A 113 1.10 -13.82 16.39
N GLY A 114 0.57 -13.81 17.62
CA GLY A 114 1.39 -13.71 18.83
C GLY A 114 1.76 -12.27 19.20
N GLY A 115 2.71 -12.16 20.13
CA GLY A 115 3.04 -10.92 20.86
C GLY A 115 4.38 -10.27 20.54
N ASP A 116 5.18 -10.80 19.60
CA ASP A 116 6.51 -10.25 19.30
C ASP A 116 6.42 -8.92 18.52
N LEU A 117 6.33 -7.82 19.28
CA LEU A 117 6.34 -6.47 18.71
C LEU A 117 7.70 -6.12 18.08
N GLY A 118 8.80 -6.68 18.60
CA GLY A 118 10.15 -6.36 18.13
C GLY A 118 10.41 -6.87 16.72
N GLU A 119 9.96 -8.09 16.41
CA GLU A 119 10.00 -8.62 15.04
C GLU A 119 9.12 -7.80 14.08
N VAL A 120 7.85 -7.58 14.46
CA VAL A 120 6.90 -6.81 13.64
C VAL A 120 7.44 -5.41 13.32
N TYR A 121 7.99 -4.72 14.32
CA TYR A 121 8.55 -3.38 14.16
C TYR A 121 9.83 -3.37 13.31
N ARG A 122 10.76 -4.32 13.53
CA ARG A 122 11.97 -4.43 12.71
C ARG A 122 11.65 -4.67 11.23
N ARG A 123 10.72 -5.58 10.92
CA ARG A 123 10.24 -5.81 9.55
C ARG A 123 9.68 -4.53 8.93
N LEU A 124 8.88 -3.77 9.68
CA LEU A 124 8.32 -2.50 9.20
C LEU A 124 9.42 -1.47 8.90
N VAL A 125 10.37 -1.27 9.83
CA VAL A 125 11.45 -0.28 9.66
C VAL A 125 12.35 -0.66 8.48
N THR A 126 12.72 -1.94 8.34
CA THR A 126 13.49 -2.42 7.19
C THR A 126 12.77 -2.11 5.87
N ALA A 127 11.46 -2.40 5.79
CA ALA A 127 10.69 -2.15 4.59
C ALA A 127 10.56 -0.66 4.27
N VAL A 128 10.24 0.18 5.27
CA VAL A 128 10.14 1.64 5.10
C VAL A 128 11.46 2.22 4.57
N ASN A 129 12.58 1.83 5.16
CA ASN A 129 13.91 2.31 4.75
C ASN A 129 14.31 1.84 3.34
N ASP A 130 13.95 0.62 2.94
CA ASP A 130 14.25 0.12 1.59
C ASP A 130 13.37 0.80 0.52
N ILE A 131 12.08 1.04 0.84
CA ILE A 131 11.19 1.80 -0.04
C ILE A 131 11.69 3.24 -0.18
N GLU A 132 12.07 3.90 0.91
CA GLU A 132 12.50 5.32 0.91
C GLU A 132 13.75 5.56 0.05
N LYS A 133 14.68 4.59 0.00
CA LYS A 133 15.86 4.66 -0.88
C LYS A 133 15.52 4.74 -2.36
N ARG A 134 14.34 4.26 -2.75
CA ARG A 134 13.88 4.13 -4.15
C ARG A 134 12.80 5.17 -4.48
N ILE A 135 11.98 5.53 -3.49
CA ILE A 135 10.94 6.56 -3.60
C ILE A 135 11.04 7.48 -2.38
N PRO A 136 11.47 8.74 -2.56
CA PRO A 136 11.57 9.68 -1.46
C PRO A 136 10.19 10.00 -0.86
N PHE A 137 10.13 10.04 0.47
CA PHE A 137 8.96 10.47 1.21
C PHE A 137 9.02 11.96 1.50
N SER A 138 7.85 12.59 1.57
CA SER A 138 7.73 13.98 1.99
C SER A 138 7.96 14.10 3.50
N HIS A 139 9.01 14.82 3.90
CA HIS A 139 9.32 15.16 5.29
C HIS A 139 10.07 16.50 5.35
N ASN A 140 9.91 17.26 6.45
CA ASN A 140 10.66 18.48 6.76
C ASN A 140 11.52 18.28 8.00
#